data_AF-A0A535XHU9-F1
#
_entry.id   AF-A0A535XHU9-F1
#
_cell.length_a   1.000
_cell.length_b   1.000
_cell.length_c   1.000
_cell.angle_alpha   90.00
_cell.angle_beta   90.00
_cell.angle_gamma   90.00
#
_symmetry.space_group_name_H-M   'P 1'
#
loop_
_entity.id
_entity.type
_entity.pdbx_description
1 polymer ?
#
loop_
_entity_poly.entity_id
_entity_poly.type
_entity_poly.pdbx_seq_one_letter_code
_entity_poly.pdbx_strand_id
1 'polypeptide(L)'
;MSGIATGHCFQFAARLLLVGVLVWPLSGVAQADSGGTTFIGTVVLADTGPLPASGGSQEASLLNANVPGLLTAEVLHAATVGQGDRSRSESSVANMTLTAAGHTLTAEFLMSRAMAVCGPGGASANGNSEIVGLVLDNQAISVSGQPNQTVVLPDGTGQIVINEQKSTRAGDITVNALHVTLITPAGTTDVVIASAHADITCPPPGQVSCTGGDFGTGGGWITGTPSTAKGNFAVAGGIKQGAFWGHLHYIDHGTGMKAKGTGVTAYGPGATPTARHIEGTAEIDGVPGTYSIDVADNGEPGRGSDTFSIRLSNGYTANGTLGGGNIQLHKPCH
;
A
#
# COMPACT_ATOMS: atom_id res chain seq x y z
N MET A 1 -34.30 -24.79 -11.30
CA MET A 1 -34.71 -23.38 -11.18
C MET A 1 -33.59 -22.66 -10.46
N SER A 2 -33.05 -21.64 -11.10
CA SER A 2 -31.87 -20.88 -10.70
C SER A 2 -32.15 -20.07 -9.43
N GLY A 3 -31.27 -20.15 -8.43
CA GLY A 3 -31.44 -19.39 -7.19
C GLY A 3 -30.20 -19.36 -6.31
N ILE A 4 -29.77 -18.12 -6.03
CA ILE A 4 -29.06 -17.67 -4.82
C ILE A 4 -27.53 -17.73 -4.85
N ALA A 5 -26.92 -16.54 -5.03
CA ALA A 5 -25.96 -15.95 -4.09
C ALA A 5 -25.78 -14.45 -4.46
N THR A 6 -26.51 -13.54 -3.81
CA THR A 6 -26.18 -12.11 -3.84
C THR A 6 -24.99 -11.87 -2.91
N GLY A 7 -23.79 -12.15 -3.42
CA GLY A 7 -22.52 -11.81 -2.79
C GLY A 7 -22.27 -10.30 -2.89
N HIS A 8 -21.65 -9.73 -1.86
CA HIS A 8 -21.23 -8.33 -1.76
C HIS A 8 -20.57 -7.80 -3.05
N CYS A 9 -21.15 -6.85 -3.79
CA CYS A 9 -20.43 -6.27 -4.94
C CYS A 9 -19.20 -5.49 -4.44
N PHE A 10 -18.02 -5.86 -4.93
CA PHE A 10 -16.74 -5.31 -4.50
C PHE A 10 -16.08 -4.60 -5.70
N GLN A 11 -15.76 -3.32 -5.57
CA GLN A 11 -15.04 -2.52 -6.58
C GLN A 11 -13.84 -1.85 -5.93
N PHE A 12 -12.92 -2.66 -5.39
CA PHE A 12 -11.77 -2.09 -4.71
C PHE A 12 -10.64 -1.74 -5.66
N ALA A 13 -9.77 -0.84 -5.23
CA ALA A 13 -8.46 -0.75 -5.82
C ALA A 13 -7.59 -0.11 -4.74
N ALA A 14 -6.56 -0.81 -4.29
CA ALA A 14 -5.46 -0.13 -3.63
C ALA A 14 -4.53 0.32 -4.77
N ARG A 15 -4.55 1.63 -5.07
CA ARG A 15 -3.77 2.22 -6.16
C ARG A 15 -2.60 2.98 -5.59
N LEU A 16 -1.41 2.51 -5.88
CA LEU A 16 -0.22 3.02 -5.23
C LEU A 16 0.26 4.36 -5.80
N LEU A 17 0.01 4.56 -7.10
CA LEU A 17 0.20 5.81 -7.79
C LEU A 17 -0.80 5.90 -8.94
N LEU A 18 -1.47 7.04 -9.10
CA LEU A 18 -2.18 7.43 -10.31
C LEU A 18 -1.61 8.78 -10.75
N VAL A 19 -0.88 8.82 -11.86
CA VAL A 19 -0.44 10.10 -12.46
C VAL A 19 -1.31 10.36 -13.66
N GLY A 20 -2.29 11.26 -13.55
CA GLY A 20 -3.02 11.77 -14.72
C GLY A 20 -2.30 12.99 -15.28
N VAL A 21 -1.71 12.87 -16.49
CA VAL A 21 -1.22 14.04 -17.23
C VAL A 21 -2.23 14.41 -18.32
N LEU A 22 -2.90 15.55 -18.17
CA LEU A 22 -3.76 16.14 -19.21
C LEU A 22 -2.96 17.17 -20.02
N VAL A 23 -2.50 16.79 -21.23
CA VAL A 23 -1.90 17.72 -22.21
C VAL A 23 -2.81 17.81 -23.44
N TRP A 24 -3.40 18.98 -23.76
CA TRP A 24 -4.18 19.22 -24.99
C TRP A 24 -4.13 20.70 -25.47
N PRO A 25 -4.29 21.01 -26.80
CA PRO A 25 -4.74 20.11 -27.88
C PRO A 25 -3.86 19.94 -29.14
N LEU A 26 -3.88 18.68 -29.66
CA LEU A 26 -3.91 18.13 -31.05
C LEU A 26 -2.97 18.67 -32.16
N SER A 27 -2.23 17.83 -32.91
CA SER A 27 -2.72 16.70 -33.72
C SER A 27 -1.66 15.60 -34.00
N GLY A 28 -2.10 14.34 -34.16
CA GLY A 28 -1.32 13.24 -34.74
C GLY A 28 -0.87 12.15 -33.74
N VAL A 29 -1.01 10.89 -34.15
CA VAL A 29 -0.90 9.65 -33.33
C VAL A 29 0.56 9.20 -33.12
N ALA A 30 0.80 8.49 -32.00
CA ALA A 30 1.64 7.29 -31.83
C ALA A 30 2.92 7.38 -30.96
N GLN A 31 2.94 6.46 -29.97
CA GLN A 31 4.05 5.61 -29.50
C GLN A 31 5.25 6.18 -28.72
N ALA A 32 5.65 5.37 -27.75
CA ALA A 32 6.74 5.56 -26.79
C ALA A 32 8.11 5.70 -27.47
N ASP A 33 8.87 6.72 -27.05
CA ASP A 33 10.30 6.82 -27.32
C ASP A 33 11.05 7.31 -26.08
N SER A 34 12.20 6.69 -25.85
CA SER A 34 13.17 6.85 -24.77
C SER A 34 14.01 8.13 -24.86
N GLY A 35 13.38 9.24 -25.23
CA GLY A 35 13.98 10.57 -25.29
C GLY A 35 12.93 11.59 -24.90
N GLY A 36 13.32 12.65 -24.18
CA GLY A 36 12.42 13.62 -23.55
C GLY A 36 11.15 13.92 -24.36
N THR A 37 10.05 13.30 -23.97
CA THR A 37 8.74 13.44 -24.61
C THR A 37 7.67 13.46 -23.52
N THR A 38 6.71 14.35 -23.74
CA THR A 38 5.53 14.55 -22.91
C THR A 38 4.71 13.26 -22.80
N PHE A 39 4.50 12.80 -21.57
CA PHE A 39 3.62 11.67 -21.27
C PHE A 39 2.16 12.13 -21.27
N ILE A 40 1.29 11.45 -22.01
CA ILE A 40 -0.17 11.62 -21.92
C ILE A 40 -0.76 10.28 -21.52
N GLY A 41 -1.39 10.22 -20.35
CA GLY A 41 -2.01 9.01 -19.84
C GLY A 41 -1.92 8.88 -18.34
N THR A 42 -2.33 7.72 -17.84
CA THR A 42 -2.30 7.37 -16.44
C THR A 42 -1.18 6.39 -16.14
N VAL A 43 -0.22 6.75 -15.28
CA VAL A 43 0.77 5.77 -14.76
C VAL A 43 0.22 5.12 -13.50
N VAL A 44 0.18 3.79 -13.48
CA VAL A 44 -0.11 2.97 -12.29
C VAL A 44 1.07 2.06 -12.02
N LEU A 45 1.67 2.17 -10.84
CA LEU A 45 2.88 1.42 -10.48
C LEU A 45 2.59 0.06 -9.81
N ALA A 46 1.64 0.04 -8.88
CA ALA A 46 1.09 -1.18 -8.31
C ALA A 46 -0.39 -0.94 -7.99
N ASP A 47 -1.23 -1.86 -8.43
CA ASP A 47 -2.67 -1.85 -8.18
C ASP A 47 -3.15 -3.28 -7.99
N THR A 48 -3.86 -3.52 -6.90
CA THR A 48 -4.48 -4.83 -6.65
C THR A 48 -5.61 -5.13 -7.63
N GLY A 49 -6.18 -4.09 -8.24
CA GLY A 49 -7.47 -4.12 -8.90
C GLY A 49 -8.61 -4.42 -7.93
N PRO A 50 -9.85 -4.55 -8.46
CA PRO A 50 -11.02 -4.90 -7.68
C PRO A 50 -11.06 -6.37 -7.30
N LEU A 51 -11.54 -6.61 -6.08
CA LEU A 51 -11.92 -7.96 -5.68
C LEU A 51 -13.22 -8.38 -6.40
N PRO A 52 -13.37 -9.67 -6.70
CA PRO A 52 -14.67 -10.21 -7.09
C PRO A 52 -15.72 -9.96 -6.01
N ALA A 53 -17.01 -9.92 -6.37
CA ALA A 53 -18.12 -9.74 -5.44
C ALA A 53 -18.27 -10.84 -4.35
N SER A 54 -17.51 -11.92 -4.44
CA SER A 54 -17.43 -12.93 -3.38
C SER A 54 -16.43 -12.57 -2.28
N GLY A 55 -15.65 -11.51 -2.47
CA GLY A 55 -14.51 -11.15 -1.64
C GLY A 55 -13.26 -11.89 -2.10
N GLY A 56 -12.37 -12.17 -1.16
CA GLY A 56 -11.05 -12.71 -1.39
C GLY A 56 -9.97 -11.72 -1.00
N SER A 57 -8.76 -11.94 -1.47
CA SER A 57 -7.67 -11.00 -1.27
C SER A 57 -6.79 -10.89 -2.51
N GLN A 58 -6.25 -9.70 -2.72
CA GLN A 58 -5.31 -9.37 -3.79
C GLN A 58 -4.18 -8.52 -3.22
N GLU A 59 -3.00 -8.65 -3.82
CA GLU A 59 -1.82 -7.85 -3.47
C GLU A 59 -1.11 -7.40 -4.74
N ALA A 60 -0.41 -6.27 -4.62
CA ALA A 60 0.52 -5.81 -5.62
C ALA A 60 1.70 -5.14 -4.91
N SER A 61 2.90 -5.31 -5.44
CA SER A 61 4.11 -4.76 -4.84
C SER A 61 5.16 -4.43 -5.89
N LEU A 62 6.06 -3.51 -5.54
CA LEU A 62 7.19 -3.15 -6.38
C LEU A 62 8.37 -2.71 -5.50
N LEU A 63 9.57 -3.26 -5.72
CA LEU A 63 10.72 -2.92 -4.89
C LEU A 63 11.22 -1.49 -5.14
N ASN A 64 11.27 -1.06 -6.40
CA ASN A 64 11.72 0.26 -6.80
C ASN A 64 10.83 0.79 -7.94
N ALA A 65 10.37 2.02 -7.79
CA ALA A 65 9.63 2.76 -8.80
C ALA A 65 10.46 3.94 -9.30
N ASN A 66 10.46 4.13 -10.61
CA ASN A 66 11.06 5.29 -11.25
C ASN A 66 10.19 5.71 -12.44
N VAL A 67 9.56 6.87 -12.33
CA VAL A 67 8.93 7.59 -13.44
C VAL A 67 9.88 8.74 -13.79
N PRO A 68 10.62 8.63 -14.91
CA PRO A 68 11.67 9.59 -15.25
C PRO A 68 11.21 11.04 -15.18
N GLY A 69 11.96 11.87 -14.44
CA GLY A 69 11.70 13.29 -14.29
C GLY A 69 10.50 13.65 -13.42
N LEU A 70 9.83 12.67 -12.81
CA LEU A 70 8.64 12.90 -11.99
C LEU A 70 8.74 12.26 -10.60
N LEU A 71 8.91 10.93 -10.51
CA LEU A 71 8.77 10.21 -9.26
C LEU A 71 9.84 9.14 -9.10
N THR A 72 10.43 9.07 -7.91
CA THR A 72 11.11 7.87 -7.42
C THR A 72 10.49 7.43 -6.11
N ALA A 73 10.43 6.13 -5.89
CA ALA A 73 9.90 5.57 -4.64
C ALA A 73 10.38 4.12 -4.44
N GLU A 74 10.32 3.65 -3.21
CA GLU A 74 10.86 2.36 -2.81
C GLU A 74 9.83 1.55 -2.00
N VAL A 75 9.94 0.23 -2.04
CA VAL A 75 9.17 -0.70 -1.20
C VAL A 75 7.67 -0.41 -1.25
N LEU A 76 7.15 -0.44 -2.47
CA LEU A 76 5.76 -0.20 -2.80
C LEU A 76 4.92 -1.43 -2.39
N HIS A 77 3.87 -1.22 -1.60
CA HIS A 77 2.94 -2.25 -1.12
C HIS A 77 1.50 -1.83 -1.34
N ALA A 78 0.66 -2.77 -1.78
CA ALA A 78 -0.77 -2.65 -1.82
C ALA A 78 -1.41 -4.00 -1.49
N ALA A 79 -2.42 -3.99 -0.62
CA ALA A 79 -3.21 -5.17 -0.31
C ALA A 79 -4.68 -4.79 -0.15
N THR A 80 -5.56 -5.63 -0.70
CA THR A 80 -7.01 -5.48 -0.59
C THR A 80 -7.60 -6.83 -0.19
N VAL A 81 -8.45 -6.81 0.83
CA VAL A 81 -9.06 -7.98 1.44
C VAL A 81 -10.55 -7.74 1.64
N GLY A 82 -11.39 -8.65 1.17
CA GLY A 82 -12.82 -8.70 1.44
C GLY A 82 -13.13 -10.05 2.04
N GLN A 83 -13.47 -10.09 3.31
CA GLN A 83 -13.72 -11.35 4.02
C GLN A 83 -14.72 -11.13 5.16
N GLY A 84 -15.74 -11.97 5.21
CA GLY A 84 -16.74 -11.94 6.27
C GLY A 84 -17.57 -10.67 6.24
N ASP A 85 -17.60 -9.96 7.37
CA ASP A 85 -18.36 -8.74 7.56
C ASP A 85 -17.58 -7.48 7.16
N ARG A 86 -16.36 -7.61 6.61
CA ARG A 86 -15.50 -6.47 6.35
C ARG A 86 -14.76 -6.53 5.04
N SER A 87 -14.43 -5.35 4.54
CA SER A 87 -13.41 -5.12 3.55
C SER A 87 -12.36 -4.19 4.10
N ARG A 88 -11.12 -4.41 3.71
CA ARG A 88 -9.96 -3.64 4.14
C ARG A 88 -9.01 -3.50 2.98
N SER A 89 -8.44 -2.31 2.83
CA SER A 89 -7.31 -2.08 1.95
C SER A 89 -6.24 -1.26 2.64
N GLU A 90 -5.01 -1.49 2.22
CA GLU A 90 -3.86 -0.69 2.62
C GLU A 90 -2.91 -0.48 1.44
N SER A 91 -2.23 0.66 1.47
CA SER A 91 -1.26 1.04 0.46
C SER A 91 -0.14 1.80 1.13
N SER A 92 1.12 1.44 0.87
CA SER A 92 2.27 2.11 1.47
C SER A 92 3.47 2.23 0.55
N VAL A 93 4.25 3.30 0.77
CA VAL A 93 5.44 3.67 0.00
C VAL A 93 6.54 4.13 0.95
N ALA A 94 7.78 3.70 0.72
CA ALA A 94 8.97 4.21 1.38
C ALA A 94 9.76 5.16 0.48
N ASN A 95 10.48 6.10 1.09
CA ASN A 95 11.45 7.00 0.44
C ASN A 95 10.99 7.54 -0.92
N MET A 96 9.89 8.28 -0.89
CA MET A 96 9.32 8.87 -2.09
C MET A 96 9.92 10.24 -2.34
N THR A 97 10.23 10.53 -3.61
CA THR A 97 10.56 11.87 -4.12
C THR A 97 9.73 12.14 -5.36
N LEU A 98 8.90 13.18 -5.31
CA LEU A 98 8.11 13.70 -6.42
C LEU A 98 8.66 15.09 -6.80
N THR A 99 9.08 15.26 -8.05
CA THR A 99 9.55 16.54 -8.58
C THR A 99 8.67 16.96 -9.75
N ALA A 100 8.00 18.10 -9.63
CA ALA A 100 7.16 18.65 -10.67
C ALA A 100 6.92 20.15 -10.45
N ALA A 101 6.67 20.89 -11.55
CA ALA A 101 6.42 22.34 -11.51
C ALA A 101 7.49 23.17 -10.77
N GLY A 102 8.74 22.69 -10.71
CA GLY A 102 9.83 23.34 -9.96
C GLY A 102 9.85 23.04 -8.46
N HIS A 103 8.88 22.30 -7.95
CA HIS A 103 8.81 21.86 -6.55
C HIS A 103 9.33 20.44 -6.38
N THR A 104 9.90 20.15 -5.22
CA THR A 104 10.27 18.80 -4.80
C THR A 104 9.59 18.45 -3.49
N LEU A 105 8.77 17.40 -3.53
CA LEU A 105 8.07 16.82 -2.39
C LEU A 105 8.72 15.48 -2.04
N THR A 106 9.18 15.32 -0.80
CA THR A 106 9.73 14.05 -0.31
C THR A 106 8.94 13.54 0.88
N ALA A 107 8.86 12.22 1.04
CA ALA A 107 8.34 11.57 2.24
C ALA A 107 9.17 10.32 2.55
N GLU A 108 9.52 10.11 3.82
CA GLU A 108 10.25 8.91 4.25
C GLU A 108 9.33 7.68 4.27
N PHE A 109 8.06 7.87 4.63
CA PHE A 109 7.06 6.81 4.58
C PHE A 109 5.65 7.39 4.45
N LEU A 110 4.84 6.72 3.65
CA LEU A 110 3.43 6.98 3.48
C LEU A 110 2.67 5.67 3.60
N MET A 111 1.56 5.68 4.34
CA MET A 111 0.59 4.59 4.34
C MET A 111 -0.82 5.15 4.39
N SER A 112 -1.74 4.58 3.63
CA SER A 112 -3.18 4.76 3.80
C SER A 112 -3.85 3.44 4.12
N ARG A 113 -4.94 3.52 4.89
CA ARG A 113 -5.78 2.38 5.24
C ARG A 113 -7.25 2.79 5.14
N ALA A 114 -8.04 1.90 4.57
CA ALA A 114 -9.47 2.01 4.46
C ALA A 114 -10.11 0.70 4.94
N MET A 115 -11.20 0.81 5.70
CA MET A 115 -11.97 -0.33 6.18
C MET A 115 -13.46 -0.02 6.08
N ALA A 116 -14.23 -0.97 5.56
CA ALA A 116 -15.68 -0.92 5.58
C ALA A 116 -16.21 -2.20 6.25
N VAL A 117 -17.24 -2.07 7.07
CA VAL A 117 -17.77 -3.15 7.91
C VAL A 117 -19.29 -3.17 7.87
N CYS A 118 -19.87 -4.36 7.85
CA CYS A 118 -21.28 -4.59 8.07
C CYS A 118 -21.56 -4.80 9.56
N GLY A 119 -22.38 -3.93 10.14
CA GLY A 119 -22.84 -4.04 11.51
C GLY A 119 -24.38 -4.03 11.62
N PRO A 120 -24.91 -4.11 12.85
CA PRO A 120 -26.35 -4.06 13.11
C PRO A 120 -27.04 -2.79 12.57
N GLY A 121 -26.32 -1.68 12.48
CA GLY A 121 -26.79 -0.40 11.93
C GLY A 121 -26.64 -0.26 10.41
N GLY A 122 -26.27 -1.32 9.71
CA GLY A 122 -25.91 -1.29 8.29
C GLY A 122 -24.40 -1.16 8.07
N ALA A 123 -24.03 -0.73 6.86
CA ALA A 123 -22.64 -0.57 6.46
C ALA A 123 -22.02 0.70 7.09
N SER A 124 -20.81 0.59 7.61
CA SER A 124 -19.99 1.72 8.05
C SER A 124 -18.60 1.64 7.44
N ALA A 125 -17.91 2.78 7.35
CA ALA A 125 -16.54 2.81 6.86
C ALA A 125 -15.72 3.84 7.63
N ASN A 126 -14.43 3.56 7.78
CA ASN A 126 -13.45 4.45 8.39
C ASN A 126 -12.09 4.25 7.72
N GLY A 127 -11.22 5.23 7.90
CA GLY A 127 -9.89 5.15 7.33
C GLY A 127 -8.98 6.22 7.88
N ASN A 128 -7.69 6.04 7.65
CA ASN A 128 -6.65 6.93 8.14
C ASN A 128 -5.39 6.78 7.30
N SER A 129 -4.48 7.72 7.45
CA SER A 129 -3.14 7.64 6.87
C SER A 129 -2.06 7.89 7.92
N GLU A 130 -0.86 7.39 7.64
CA GLU A 130 0.37 7.67 8.35
C GLU A 130 1.36 8.29 7.37
N ILE A 131 1.88 9.45 7.73
CA ILE A 131 2.84 10.22 6.91
C ILE A 131 4.03 10.56 7.80
N VAL A 132 5.23 10.19 7.35
CA VAL A 132 6.48 10.45 8.07
C VAL A 132 7.48 11.16 7.17
N GLY A 133 8.09 12.23 7.72
CA GLY A 133 9.14 12.98 7.04
C GLY A 133 8.68 13.71 5.78
N LEU A 134 7.47 14.28 5.77
CA LEU A 134 6.96 15.06 4.64
C LEU A 134 7.67 16.40 4.55
N VAL A 135 8.33 16.67 3.42
CA VAL A 135 9.10 17.88 3.17
C VAL A 135 8.77 18.40 1.77
N LEU A 136 8.49 19.70 1.67
CA LEU A 136 8.31 20.42 0.41
C LEU A 136 9.40 21.49 0.30
N ASP A 137 10.21 21.44 -0.77
CA ASP A 137 11.27 22.41 -1.04
C ASP A 137 12.20 22.65 0.16
N ASN A 138 12.64 21.55 0.80
CA ASN A 138 13.46 21.52 2.01
C ASN A 138 12.79 22.12 3.27
N GLN A 139 11.49 22.40 3.25
CA GLN A 139 10.71 22.79 4.41
C GLN A 139 9.81 21.66 4.88
N ALA A 140 9.95 21.29 6.16
CA ALA A 140 9.10 20.26 6.76
C ALA A 140 7.64 20.73 6.82
N ILE A 141 6.73 19.86 6.37
CA ILE A 141 5.29 20.09 6.49
C ILE A 141 4.81 19.44 7.79
N SER A 142 4.14 20.23 8.64
CA SER A 142 3.49 19.69 9.83
C SER A 142 2.23 18.91 9.46
N VAL A 143 2.23 17.60 9.70
CA VAL A 143 1.07 16.72 9.48
C VAL A 143 0.21 16.69 10.75
N SER A 144 -1.02 17.20 10.64
CA SER A 144 -1.97 17.29 11.76
C SER A 144 -2.66 15.96 12.10
N GLY A 145 -2.69 15.01 11.16
CA GLY A 145 -3.46 13.78 11.25
C GLY A 145 -4.96 13.95 11.00
N GLN A 146 -5.47 15.18 10.87
CA GLN A 146 -6.88 15.42 10.52
C GLN A 146 -7.16 15.04 9.06
N PRO A 147 -8.38 14.59 8.74
CA PRO A 147 -8.77 14.36 7.35
C PRO A 147 -8.69 15.63 6.51
N ASN A 148 -8.25 15.49 5.26
CA ASN A 148 -8.28 16.55 4.24
C ASN A 148 -7.49 17.81 4.61
N GLN A 149 -6.32 17.68 5.24
CA GLN A 149 -5.44 18.81 5.49
C GLN A 149 -4.86 19.32 4.17
N THR A 150 -5.04 20.60 3.84
CA THR A 150 -4.52 21.20 2.61
C THR A 150 -3.25 22.02 2.86
N VAL A 151 -2.27 21.87 1.99
CA VAL A 151 -1.08 22.72 1.87
C VAL A 151 -1.05 23.29 0.46
N VAL A 152 -1.12 24.62 0.35
CA VAL A 152 -1.02 25.30 -0.96
C VAL A 152 0.45 25.38 -1.34
N LEU A 153 0.75 25.07 -2.60
CA LEU A 153 2.12 25.19 -3.12
C LEU A 153 2.50 26.66 -3.29
N PRO A 154 3.79 27.02 -3.15
CA PRO A 154 4.26 28.37 -3.43
C PRO A 154 3.83 28.86 -4.81
N ASP A 155 3.65 30.18 -4.95
CA ASP A 155 3.28 30.85 -6.22
C ASP A 155 1.95 30.40 -6.85
N GLY A 156 1.12 29.66 -6.11
CA GLY A 156 -0.21 29.22 -6.57
C GLY A 156 -0.15 28.12 -7.63
N THR A 157 0.98 27.40 -7.72
CA THR A 157 1.22 26.32 -8.70
C THR A 157 0.51 25.02 -8.34
N GLY A 158 -0.36 24.99 -7.34
CA GLY A 158 -1.16 23.83 -6.97
C GLY A 158 -1.37 23.66 -5.48
N GLN A 159 -1.71 22.44 -5.08
CA GLN A 159 -1.96 22.08 -3.69
C GLN A 159 -1.63 20.60 -3.41
N ILE A 160 -1.39 20.30 -2.14
CA ILE A 160 -1.28 18.96 -1.58
C ILE A 160 -2.42 18.79 -0.59
N VAL A 161 -3.24 17.74 -0.77
CA VAL A 161 -4.20 17.27 0.23
C VAL A 161 -3.61 16.07 0.94
N ILE A 162 -3.39 16.21 2.24
CA ILE A 162 -2.82 15.20 3.13
C ILE A 162 -3.96 14.49 3.85
N ASN A 163 -3.87 13.16 3.96
CA ASN A 163 -4.92 12.33 4.54
C ASN A 163 -6.28 12.62 3.88
N GLU A 164 -6.31 12.63 2.54
CA GLU A 164 -7.54 12.88 1.80
C GLU A 164 -8.50 11.72 2.07
N GLN A 165 -9.69 12.01 2.57
CA GLN A 165 -10.74 11.03 2.83
C GLN A 165 -12.01 11.43 2.09
N LYS A 166 -12.49 10.53 1.23
CA LYS A 166 -13.69 10.72 0.40
C LYS A 166 -14.65 9.56 0.59
N SER A 167 -15.93 9.87 0.76
CA SER A 167 -17.01 8.90 0.90
C SER A 167 -18.23 9.38 0.11
N THR A 168 -18.87 8.46 -0.60
CA THR A 168 -20.07 8.71 -1.40
C THR A 168 -21.32 8.13 -0.75
N ARG A 169 -21.17 7.15 0.14
CA ARG A 169 -22.25 6.50 0.90
C ARG A 169 -21.71 5.92 2.21
N ALA A 170 -22.62 5.47 3.07
CA ALA A 170 -22.25 4.67 4.23
C ALA A 170 -21.61 3.35 3.79
N GLY A 171 -20.53 2.93 4.46
CA GLY A 171 -19.79 1.74 4.06
C GLY A 171 -18.93 1.92 2.81
N ASP A 172 -18.57 3.15 2.44
CA ASP A 172 -17.66 3.48 1.34
C ASP A 172 -16.65 4.54 1.81
N ILE A 173 -15.36 4.30 1.57
CA ILE A 173 -14.31 5.28 1.82
C ILE A 173 -13.10 5.07 0.90
N THR A 174 -12.57 6.17 0.38
CA THR A 174 -11.24 6.23 -0.24
C THR A 174 -10.34 7.09 0.63
N VAL A 175 -9.15 6.60 0.94
CA VAL A 175 -8.11 7.31 1.68
C VAL A 175 -6.86 7.40 0.83
N ASN A 176 -6.38 8.63 0.62
CA ASN A 176 -5.08 8.88 0.00
C ASN A 176 -4.14 9.46 1.06
N ALA A 177 -2.94 8.92 1.18
CA ALA A 177 -1.94 9.53 2.05
C ALA A 177 -1.59 10.94 1.55
N LEU A 178 -1.37 11.07 0.24
CA LEU A 178 -1.18 12.33 -0.47
C LEU A 178 -2.00 12.36 -1.77
N HIS A 179 -2.63 13.50 -2.03
CA HIS A 179 -3.19 13.86 -3.33
C HIS A 179 -2.62 15.22 -3.73
N VAL A 180 -1.78 15.24 -4.75
CA VAL A 180 -1.05 16.41 -5.23
C VAL A 180 -1.64 16.85 -6.55
N THR A 181 -2.11 18.09 -6.61
CA THR A 181 -2.57 18.73 -7.85
C THR A 181 -1.61 19.85 -8.18
N LEU A 182 -0.99 19.81 -9.35
CA LEU A 182 -0.02 20.79 -9.82
C LEU A 182 -0.54 21.45 -11.09
N ILE A 183 -0.40 22.76 -11.17
CA ILE A 183 -0.77 23.59 -12.31
C ILE A 183 0.52 24.10 -12.94
N THR A 184 0.75 23.70 -14.19
CA THR A 184 1.89 24.16 -14.99
C THR A 184 1.39 24.90 -16.23
N PRO A 185 2.23 25.70 -16.91
CA PRO A 185 1.88 26.25 -18.22
C PRO A 185 1.49 25.20 -19.27
N ALA A 186 1.95 23.95 -19.09
CA ALA A 186 1.65 22.83 -19.99
C ALA A 186 0.35 22.08 -19.64
N GLY A 187 -0.29 22.39 -18.50
CA GLY A 187 -1.51 21.73 -18.02
C GLY A 187 -1.45 21.34 -16.54
N THR A 188 -2.47 20.60 -16.11
CA THR A 188 -2.59 20.10 -14.72
C THR A 188 -2.02 18.69 -14.62
N THR A 189 -1.18 18.46 -13.61
CA THR A 189 -0.72 17.13 -13.20
C THR A 189 -1.43 16.73 -11.91
N ASP A 190 -2.04 15.56 -11.90
CA ASP A 190 -2.74 14.99 -10.76
C ASP A 190 -2.02 13.72 -10.32
N VAL A 191 -1.54 13.70 -9.07
CA VAL A 191 -0.76 12.61 -8.50
C VAL A 191 -1.36 12.16 -7.18
N VAL A 192 -1.89 10.95 -7.15
CA VAL A 192 -2.37 10.29 -5.93
C VAL A 192 -1.34 9.26 -5.48
N ILE A 193 -0.88 9.31 -4.23
CA ILE A 193 0.15 8.42 -3.68
C ILE A 193 -0.40 7.69 -2.46
N ALA A 194 -0.17 6.37 -2.42
CA ALA A 194 -0.67 5.46 -1.40
C ALA A 194 -2.19 5.62 -1.22
N SER A 195 -2.98 5.11 -2.18
CA SER A 195 -4.44 5.10 -2.15
C SER A 195 -4.99 3.77 -1.66
N ALA A 196 -5.91 3.81 -0.70
CA ALA A 196 -6.65 2.67 -0.20
C ALA A 196 -8.15 2.96 -0.33
N HIS A 197 -8.88 2.07 -0.99
CA HIS A 197 -10.34 2.14 -1.09
C HIS A 197 -10.99 0.94 -0.40
N ALA A 198 -12.02 1.19 0.40
CA ALA A 198 -12.87 0.15 0.96
C ALA A 198 -14.35 0.54 0.84
N ASP A 199 -15.13 -0.29 0.16
CA ASP A 199 -16.57 -0.32 0.24
C ASP A 199 -17.15 -1.67 0.70
N ILE A 200 -18.39 -1.67 1.18
CA ILE A 200 -19.14 -2.89 1.48
C ILE A 200 -20.64 -2.64 1.32
N THR A 201 -21.34 -3.63 0.75
CA THR A 201 -22.81 -3.65 0.69
C THR A 201 -23.33 -4.76 1.57
N CYS A 202 -24.09 -4.47 2.61
CA CYS A 202 -24.52 -5.49 3.56
C CYS A 202 -25.71 -6.32 3.05
N PRO A 203 -25.65 -7.66 3.17
CA PRO A 203 -26.79 -8.51 2.85
C PRO A 203 -27.91 -8.31 3.89
N PRO A 204 -29.15 -8.71 3.55
CA PRO A 204 -30.21 -8.84 4.55
C PRO A 204 -29.77 -9.74 5.72
N PRO A 205 -30.33 -9.55 6.93
CA PRO A 205 -30.01 -10.38 8.09
C PRO A 205 -30.16 -11.87 7.78
N GLY A 206 -29.14 -12.67 8.10
CA GLY A 206 -29.18 -14.14 7.98
C GLY A 206 -28.54 -14.74 6.72
N GLN A 207 -27.85 -13.96 5.87
CA GLN A 207 -27.16 -14.45 4.66
C GLN A 207 -25.65 -14.15 4.63
N VAL A 208 -24.95 -14.32 5.74
CA VAL A 208 -23.48 -14.21 5.74
C VAL A 208 -22.88 -15.60 5.55
N SER A 209 -22.55 -15.94 4.30
CA SER A 209 -21.61 -17.03 4.04
C SER A 209 -20.21 -16.44 4.07
N CYS A 210 -19.48 -16.59 5.18
CA CYS A 210 -18.09 -16.17 5.18
C CYS A 210 -17.19 -17.30 4.67
N THR A 211 -16.47 -17.00 3.60
CA THR A 211 -15.29 -17.77 3.20
C THR A 211 -14.07 -16.89 3.45
N GLY A 212 -13.08 -17.42 4.15
CA GLY A 212 -11.97 -16.64 4.64
C GLY A 212 -10.73 -17.45 4.92
N GLY A 213 -9.57 -16.91 4.56
CA GLY A 213 -8.28 -17.59 4.71
C GLY A 213 -7.50 -17.07 5.91
N ASP A 214 -6.46 -17.83 6.27
CA ASP A 214 -5.42 -17.37 7.16
C ASP A 214 -4.24 -16.83 6.33
N PHE A 215 -3.95 -15.53 6.45
CA PHE A 215 -2.84 -14.88 5.74
C PHE A 215 -2.44 -13.56 6.43
N GLY A 216 -1.23 -13.09 6.18
CA GLY A 216 -0.71 -11.81 6.66
C GLY A 216 -0.43 -10.83 5.52
N THR A 217 -0.67 -9.54 5.77
CA THR A 217 -0.25 -8.43 4.90
C THR A 217 0.41 -7.35 5.73
N GLY A 218 1.26 -6.52 5.13
CA GLY A 218 1.76 -5.34 5.79
C GLY A 218 2.93 -4.66 5.09
N GLY A 219 3.24 -3.47 5.59
CA GLY A 219 4.36 -2.67 5.14
C GLY A 219 4.77 -1.68 6.24
N GLY A 220 6.03 -1.28 6.23
CA GLY A 220 6.56 -0.41 7.29
C GLY A 220 8.08 -0.38 7.32
N TRP A 221 8.63 -0.03 8.47
CA TRP A 221 10.06 -0.15 8.72
C TRP A 221 10.37 -0.52 10.17
N ILE A 222 11.54 -1.14 10.33
CA ILE A 222 12.18 -1.38 11.62
C ILE A 222 13.52 -0.64 11.69
N THR A 223 14.05 -0.47 12.89
CA THR A 223 15.39 0.10 13.12
C THR A 223 16.35 -0.87 13.80
N GLY A 224 15.92 -2.10 14.14
CA GLY A 224 16.81 -3.16 14.63
C GLY A 224 17.55 -3.88 13.50
N THR A 225 18.05 -3.10 12.54
CA THR A 225 19.00 -3.53 11.52
C THR A 225 20.42 -3.53 12.10
N PRO A 226 21.39 -4.23 11.48
CA PRO A 226 22.79 -4.19 11.93
C PRO A 226 23.38 -2.76 11.98
N SER A 227 22.90 -1.88 11.10
CA SER A 227 23.36 -0.50 10.98
C SER A 227 22.57 0.51 11.82
N THR A 228 21.46 0.09 12.45
CA THR A 228 20.42 0.94 13.07
C THR A 228 19.66 1.87 12.11
N ALA A 229 20.05 1.93 10.84
CA ALA A 229 19.31 2.63 9.81
C ALA A 229 17.97 1.92 9.54
N LYS A 230 17.04 2.62 8.87
CA LYS A 230 15.74 2.03 8.54
C LYS A 230 15.91 0.79 7.65
N GLY A 231 15.21 -0.27 8.03
CA GLY A 231 14.93 -1.42 7.17
C GLY A 231 13.47 -1.35 6.73
N ASN A 232 13.21 -0.83 5.53
CA ASN A 232 11.87 -0.74 4.97
C ASN A 232 11.45 -2.09 4.38
N PHE A 233 10.20 -2.49 4.59
CA PHE A 233 9.68 -3.76 4.09
C PHE A 233 8.24 -3.65 3.57
N ALA A 234 7.91 -4.57 2.67
CA ALA A 234 6.55 -4.89 2.23
C ALA A 234 6.41 -6.41 2.22
N VAL A 235 5.29 -6.91 2.74
CA VAL A 235 5.07 -8.35 2.90
C VAL A 235 3.61 -8.71 2.66
N ALA A 236 3.42 -9.84 1.98
CA ALA A 236 2.21 -10.62 2.03
C ALA A 236 2.59 -12.10 2.12
N GLY A 237 1.81 -12.91 2.83
CA GLY A 237 2.05 -14.34 2.94
C GLY A 237 0.79 -15.10 3.34
N GLY A 238 0.52 -16.22 2.68
CA GLY A 238 -0.63 -17.06 2.98
C GLY A 238 -0.73 -18.29 2.07
N ILE A 239 -1.80 -19.05 2.24
CA ILE A 239 -2.17 -20.16 1.35
C ILE A 239 -3.52 -19.86 0.70
N LYS A 240 -3.56 -19.82 -0.63
CA LYS A 240 -4.77 -19.61 -1.43
C LYS A 240 -5.00 -20.78 -2.36
N GLN A 241 -6.17 -21.41 -2.27
CA GLN A 241 -6.54 -22.55 -3.12
C GLN A 241 -5.49 -23.67 -3.13
N GLY A 242 -4.83 -23.91 -1.99
CA GLY A 242 -3.77 -24.92 -1.85
C GLY A 242 -2.39 -24.50 -2.36
N ALA A 243 -2.22 -23.29 -2.89
CA ALA A 243 -0.94 -22.74 -3.33
C ALA A 243 -0.46 -21.61 -2.40
N PHE A 244 0.87 -21.49 -2.24
CA PHE A 244 1.44 -20.35 -1.53
C PHE A 244 1.20 -19.05 -2.30
N TRP A 245 0.99 -17.97 -1.55
CA TRP A 245 0.69 -16.65 -2.09
C TRP A 245 1.41 -15.58 -1.27
N GLY A 246 1.88 -14.54 -1.95
CA GLY A 246 2.45 -13.36 -1.30
C GLY A 246 3.72 -12.84 -1.96
N HIS A 247 4.34 -11.86 -1.30
CA HIS A 247 5.56 -11.20 -1.75
C HIS A 247 6.44 -10.81 -0.56
N LEU A 248 7.70 -10.49 -0.86
CA LEU A 248 8.60 -9.79 0.06
C LEU A 248 9.39 -8.73 -0.71
N HIS A 249 9.43 -7.53 -0.16
CA HIS A 249 10.43 -6.52 -0.50
C HIS A 249 11.08 -6.02 0.78
N TYR A 250 12.40 -5.84 0.75
CA TYR A 250 13.17 -5.32 1.88
C TYR A 250 14.33 -4.48 1.38
N ILE A 251 14.57 -3.33 2.03
CA ILE A 251 15.75 -2.49 1.82
C ILE A 251 16.31 -2.08 3.18
N ASP A 252 17.58 -2.38 3.44
CA ASP A 252 18.35 -1.80 4.56
C ASP A 252 19.04 -0.53 4.06
N HIS A 253 18.66 0.63 4.60
CA HIS A 253 19.19 1.92 4.15
C HIS A 253 20.59 2.27 4.68
N GLY A 254 21.12 1.51 5.64
CA GLY A 254 22.49 1.71 6.12
C GLY A 254 23.53 0.98 5.27
N THR A 255 23.15 -0.15 4.68
CA THR A 255 24.01 -0.94 3.78
C THR A 255 23.66 -0.78 2.31
N GLY A 256 22.43 -0.37 1.99
CA GLY A 256 21.88 -0.37 0.64
C GLY A 256 21.41 -1.75 0.16
N MET A 257 21.53 -2.79 1.01
CA MET A 257 21.15 -4.16 0.68
C MET A 257 19.66 -4.26 0.38
N LYS A 258 19.32 -4.95 -0.71
CA LYS A 258 17.94 -5.20 -1.14
C LYS A 258 17.64 -6.69 -1.17
N ALA A 259 16.46 -7.07 -0.71
CA ALA A 259 15.92 -8.41 -0.92
C ALA A 259 14.55 -8.33 -1.62
N LYS A 260 14.44 -9.03 -2.73
CA LYS A 260 13.20 -9.18 -3.52
C LYS A 260 12.77 -10.63 -3.49
N GLY A 261 11.66 -10.95 -2.83
CA GLY A 261 11.04 -12.26 -2.89
C GLY A 261 10.67 -12.63 -4.32
N THR A 262 11.01 -13.85 -4.71
CA THR A 262 10.67 -14.46 -6.01
C THR A 262 9.62 -15.56 -5.89
N GLY A 263 9.28 -15.97 -4.67
CA GLY A 263 8.16 -16.86 -4.39
C GLY A 263 8.12 -17.32 -2.93
N VAL A 264 6.91 -17.51 -2.40
CA VAL A 264 6.67 -18.05 -1.05
C VAL A 264 6.75 -19.58 -1.11
N THR A 265 7.46 -20.18 -0.15
CA THR A 265 7.67 -21.64 -0.05
C THR A 265 7.16 -22.24 1.26
N ALA A 266 6.92 -21.43 2.28
CA ALA A 266 6.27 -21.86 3.51
C ALA A 266 5.43 -20.73 4.11
N TYR A 267 4.33 -21.11 4.74
CA TYR A 267 3.46 -20.22 5.51
C TYR A 267 2.88 -21.00 6.70
N GLY A 268 2.91 -20.42 7.90
CA GLY A 268 2.34 -21.06 9.07
C GLY A 268 2.28 -20.19 10.32
N PRO A 269 1.81 -20.75 11.44
CA PRO A 269 1.79 -20.08 12.73
C PRO A 269 3.21 -19.64 13.13
N GLY A 270 3.34 -18.40 13.62
CA GLY A 270 4.56 -17.91 14.25
C GLY A 270 4.61 -18.24 15.75
N ALA A 271 5.48 -17.57 16.48
CA ALA A 271 5.70 -17.80 17.92
C ALA A 271 4.49 -17.42 18.82
N THR A 272 3.58 -16.58 18.34
CA THR A 272 2.38 -16.13 19.06
C THR A 272 1.12 -16.34 18.21
N PRO A 273 -0.09 -16.30 18.80
CA PRO A 273 -1.34 -16.38 18.04
C PRO A 273 -1.52 -15.26 17.00
N THR A 274 -0.85 -14.13 17.21
CA THR A 274 -0.83 -12.95 16.32
C THR A 274 0.29 -12.98 15.29
N ALA A 275 1.20 -13.96 15.38
CA ALA A 275 2.37 -14.04 14.51
C ALA A 275 2.21 -15.07 13.40
N ARG A 276 2.85 -14.82 12.26
CA ARG A 276 2.96 -15.75 11.14
C ARG A 276 4.39 -15.84 10.66
N HIS A 277 4.79 -17.07 10.34
CA HIS A 277 6.07 -17.41 9.77
C HIS A 277 5.93 -17.56 8.25
N ILE A 278 6.86 -16.98 7.49
CA ILE A 278 6.86 -17.03 6.03
C ILE A 278 8.28 -17.30 5.56
N GLU A 279 8.45 -18.29 4.68
CA GLU A 279 9.71 -18.55 3.99
C GLU A 279 9.53 -18.41 2.49
N GLY A 280 10.63 -18.15 1.79
CA GLY A 280 10.61 -18.10 0.34
C GLY A 280 11.96 -17.98 -0.32
N THR A 281 11.93 -17.97 -1.65
CA THR A 281 13.07 -17.66 -2.51
C THR A 281 13.17 -16.15 -2.71
N ALA A 282 14.37 -15.63 -2.88
CA ALA A 282 14.61 -14.21 -3.15
C ALA A 282 15.81 -13.96 -4.07
N GLU A 283 15.87 -12.75 -4.61
CA GLU A 283 17.09 -12.13 -5.10
C GLU A 283 17.60 -11.16 -4.01
N ILE A 284 18.81 -11.40 -3.51
CA ILE A 284 19.51 -10.54 -2.55
C ILE A 284 20.59 -9.79 -3.32
N ASP A 285 20.42 -8.49 -3.51
CA ASP A 285 21.25 -7.66 -4.40
C ASP A 285 21.42 -8.27 -5.81
N GLY A 286 20.34 -8.87 -6.33
CA GLY A 286 20.33 -9.53 -7.64
C GLY A 286 20.91 -10.95 -7.65
N VAL A 287 21.41 -11.45 -6.51
CA VAL A 287 21.91 -12.82 -6.38
C VAL A 287 20.82 -13.74 -5.82
N PRO A 288 20.55 -14.90 -6.43
CA PRO A 288 19.58 -15.86 -5.90
C PRO A 288 19.90 -16.32 -4.46
N GLY A 289 18.87 -16.42 -3.63
CA GLY A 289 18.93 -16.80 -2.23
C GLY A 289 17.56 -17.15 -1.64
N THR A 290 17.47 -17.17 -0.32
CA THR A 290 16.22 -17.43 0.41
C THR A 290 16.02 -16.42 1.54
N TYR A 291 14.77 -16.29 1.96
CA TYR A 291 14.37 -15.51 3.13
C TYR A 291 13.52 -16.35 4.08
N SER A 292 13.56 -15.96 5.34
CA SER A 292 12.68 -16.42 6.41
C SER A 292 12.30 -15.20 7.24
N ILE A 293 11.00 -14.94 7.39
CA ILE A 293 10.46 -13.78 8.08
C ILE A 293 9.40 -14.19 9.10
N ASP A 294 9.32 -13.44 10.19
CA ASP A 294 8.21 -13.49 11.12
C ASP A 294 7.56 -12.11 11.20
N VAL A 295 6.24 -12.08 11.06
CA VAL A 295 5.42 -10.87 11.20
C VAL A 295 4.43 -11.08 12.33
N ALA A 296 4.12 -10.05 13.11
CA ALA A 296 3.09 -10.11 14.14
C ALA A 296 2.24 -8.85 14.17
N ASP A 297 0.92 -9.06 14.19
CA ASP A 297 -0.12 -8.04 14.32
C ASP A 297 -0.52 -7.93 15.81
N ASN A 298 0.10 -7.01 16.53
CA ASN A 298 -0.02 -6.91 17.99
C ASN A 298 -0.93 -5.75 18.44
N GLY A 299 -1.45 -4.96 17.52
CA GLY A 299 -2.53 -4.01 17.79
C GLY A 299 -2.57 -2.82 16.84
N GLU A 300 -3.69 -2.11 16.88
CA GLU A 300 -3.94 -0.93 16.04
C GLU A 300 -3.84 0.38 16.85
N PRO A 301 -3.01 1.37 16.44
CA PRO A 301 -2.16 1.36 15.25
C PRO A 301 -0.92 0.44 15.41
N GLY A 302 -0.47 -0.14 14.29
CA GLY A 302 0.67 -1.07 14.28
C GLY A 302 2.01 -0.45 14.69
N ARG A 303 2.20 0.87 14.49
CA ARG A 303 3.39 1.59 14.94
C ARG A 303 3.60 1.44 16.45
N GLY A 304 4.78 0.96 16.84
CA GLY A 304 5.13 0.75 18.25
C GLY A 304 4.55 -0.54 18.86
N SER A 305 3.80 -1.33 18.08
CA SER A 305 3.13 -2.55 18.56
C SER A 305 3.51 -3.77 17.72
N ASP A 306 3.32 -3.68 16.41
CA ASP A 306 3.58 -4.76 15.45
C ASP A 306 5.08 -5.02 15.33
N THR A 307 5.42 -6.24 14.93
CA THR A 307 6.83 -6.65 14.78
C THR A 307 7.10 -7.28 13.43
N PHE A 308 8.31 -7.04 12.94
CA PHE A 308 8.85 -7.67 11.75
C PHE A 308 10.24 -8.23 12.05
N SER A 309 10.55 -9.42 11.55
CA SER A 309 11.90 -9.96 11.55
C SER A 309 12.22 -10.62 10.22
N ILE A 310 13.49 -10.60 9.85
CA ILE A 310 14.00 -11.18 8.61
C ILE A 310 15.35 -11.84 8.84
N ARG A 311 15.51 -13.00 8.19
CA ARG A 311 16.76 -13.72 8.02
C ARG A 311 16.92 -14.03 6.54
N LEU A 312 18.10 -13.78 6.00
CA LEU A 312 18.44 -14.06 4.60
C LEU A 312 19.52 -15.13 4.53
N SER A 313 19.57 -15.86 3.42
CA SER A 313 20.55 -16.93 3.20
C SER A 313 22.01 -16.47 3.17
N ASN A 314 22.26 -15.17 2.98
CA ASN A 314 23.60 -14.57 3.05
C ASN A 314 24.07 -14.29 4.49
N GLY A 315 23.28 -14.67 5.50
CA GLY A 315 23.58 -14.45 6.92
C GLY A 315 23.09 -13.12 7.48
N TYR A 316 22.47 -12.26 6.66
CA TYR A 316 21.85 -11.03 7.13
C TYR A 316 20.65 -11.32 8.02
N THR A 317 20.53 -10.56 9.12
CA THR A 317 19.38 -10.61 10.01
C THR A 317 19.00 -9.22 10.50
N ALA A 318 17.70 -8.94 10.58
CA ALA A 318 17.16 -7.75 11.23
C ALA A 318 15.82 -8.06 11.89
N ASN A 319 15.49 -7.35 12.96
CA ASN A 319 14.19 -7.49 13.63
C ASN A 319 13.83 -6.25 14.42
N GLY A 320 12.55 -6.06 14.72
CA GLY A 320 12.14 -5.04 15.66
C GLY A 320 10.65 -4.75 15.65
N THR A 321 10.26 -3.89 16.57
CA THR A 321 8.96 -3.24 16.57
C THR A 321 8.90 -2.18 15.47
N LEU A 322 7.73 -2.03 14.83
CA LEU A 322 7.58 -1.09 13.73
C LEU A 322 7.77 0.36 14.19
N GLY A 323 8.68 1.07 13.53
CA GLY A 323 8.83 2.52 13.67
C GLY A 323 7.67 3.30 13.05
N GLY A 324 6.97 2.66 12.11
CA GLY A 324 5.68 3.00 11.54
C GLY A 324 5.29 2.01 10.44
N GLY A 325 4.08 2.16 9.91
CA GLY A 325 3.43 1.13 9.10
C GLY A 325 2.53 0.21 9.94
N ASN A 326 2.18 -0.94 9.37
CA ASN A 326 1.16 -1.83 9.93
C ASN A 326 1.34 -3.27 9.40
N ILE A 327 1.15 -4.26 10.26
CA ILE A 327 0.90 -5.66 9.90
C ILE A 327 -0.58 -5.91 10.13
N GLN A 328 -1.19 -6.74 9.29
CA GLN A 328 -2.50 -7.31 9.57
C GLN A 328 -2.49 -8.80 9.42
N LEU A 329 -3.06 -9.44 10.43
CA LEU A 329 -3.38 -10.84 10.39
C LEU A 329 -4.86 -11.02 10.05
N HIS A 330 -5.09 -11.62 8.88
CA HIS A 330 -6.42 -12.02 8.43
C HIS A 330 -6.64 -13.47 8.86
N LYS A 331 -7.61 -13.68 9.75
CA LYS A 331 -7.95 -15.01 10.28
C LYS A 331 -9.16 -15.58 9.55
N PRO A 332 -9.28 -16.91 9.42
CA PRO A 332 -10.48 -17.52 8.86
C PRO A 332 -11.75 -17.05 9.60
N CYS A 333 -12.84 -16.90 8.85
CA CYS A 333 -14.14 -16.72 9.49
C CYS A 333 -14.63 -18.03 10.09
N HIS A 334 -15.28 -17.91 11.25
CA HIS A 334 -15.98 -18.99 11.94
C HIS A 334 -17.42 -18.59 12.23
#